data_AF-A0A135LMY0-F1
#
_entry.id   AF-A0A135LMY0-F1
#
_cell.length_a   1.000
_cell.length_b   1.000
_cell.length_c   1.000
_cell.angle_alpha   90.00
_cell.angle_beta   90.00
_cell.angle_gamma   90.00
#
_symmetry.space_group_name_H-M   'P 1'
#
loop_
_entity.id
_entity.type
_entity.pdbx_description
1 polymer ?
#
loop_
_entity_poly.entity_id
_entity_poly.type
_entity_poly.pdbx_seq_one_letter_code
_entity_poly.pdbx_strand_id
1 'polypeptide(L)'
;MSTYKPREFLSPASSGPPSPWKRRRLLRESEDNEGEMRLEEFLYRTDPFRSNTFHGHDNSEMKTEFLTAEENPTRHLRPEIDAILSQHQIPTESFHHTLKARVTGSHFFLLRVTVSGDGSTFIRLGPIKDSLVKLLHKNSLTNVHVEVLNGDHFSPPHLYPIASTSAVVSAFHTLKHSIVETMSSAVGENWQMICPFNVGGPDIRSARPGIVIFVQPLLMANWYEIRARIIEHLSLKVSPLLVDVEFLPGTLNLLKHDPSISFRDRFDDSNWVAMGDSIGISGDQNTGTLGGFVELRYDDRAHFGFLTNYHVVRPTAHTPFRDEVDRTGISTNFPPDDQNATIIESIAQVDRDRTLADIQHHRESLASQKARIEETIELRLLAGEEPREASRQRLQDLDVADASLIQTQNVVKSMPYVLGKVRFASGLLVHGKRFLDWAFVELTTEAQQRYFRSNIVPDIPRKQRPTSTNLLSGGSATFLPRPNSSITQFGELQTDEYYFKKASVSGKGDNMESMATHITEEYVITGVDGDFLEDGDSGSFVISADRDVAGILFADVIHEGNRIGVASNMPDVVESMKLRLNHSVSLHLP
;
A
#
# COMPACT_ATOMS: atom_id res chain seq x y z
N MET A 1 -4.45 -35.49 -7.75
CA MET A 1 -4.20 -34.87 -9.07
C MET A 1 -5.55 -34.74 -9.78
N SER A 2 -6.15 -33.55 -9.72
CA SER A 2 -7.36 -33.24 -10.48
C SER A 2 -6.99 -33.17 -11.97
N THR A 3 -7.69 -33.91 -12.82
CA THR A 3 -7.41 -33.93 -14.27
C THR A 3 -8.10 -32.73 -14.91
N TYR A 4 -7.38 -31.60 -14.97
CA TYR A 4 -7.83 -30.42 -15.69
C TYR A 4 -7.96 -30.75 -17.19
N LYS A 5 -9.18 -30.78 -17.72
CA LYS A 5 -9.43 -30.83 -19.17
C LYS A 5 -9.29 -29.41 -19.74
N PRO A 6 -8.36 -29.15 -20.67
CA PRO A 6 -8.26 -27.84 -21.31
C PRO A 6 -9.53 -27.52 -22.11
N ARG A 7 -10.16 -26.38 -21.85
CA ARG A 7 -11.28 -25.88 -22.66
C ARG A 7 -10.79 -25.35 -24.00
N GLU A 8 -11.50 -25.73 -25.06
CA GLU A 8 -11.43 -25.08 -26.36
C GLU A 8 -12.44 -23.93 -26.37
N PHE A 9 -11.95 -22.69 -26.53
CA PHE A 9 -12.83 -21.59 -26.89
C PHE A 9 -13.32 -21.85 -28.32
N LEU A 10 -14.64 -22.04 -28.49
CA LEU A 10 -15.26 -21.93 -29.81
C LEU A 10 -15.07 -20.49 -30.29
N SER A 11 -14.13 -20.28 -31.21
CA SER A 11 -13.91 -19.00 -31.86
C SER A 11 -15.22 -18.54 -32.53
N PRO A 12 -15.81 -17.40 -32.16
CA PRO A 12 -16.83 -16.78 -32.99
C PRO A 12 -16.14 -16.29 -34.27
N ALA A 13 -16.52 -16.87 -35.42
CA ALA A 13 -15.85 -16.69 -36.70
C ALA A 13 -15.93 -15.28 -37.34
N SER A 14 -16.16 -14.20 -36.58
CA SER A 14 -16.18 -12.83 -37.16
C SER A 14 -15.96 -11.66 -36.20
N SER A 15 -16.02 -11.85 -34.89
CA SER A 15 -15.70 -10.79 -33.92
C SER A 15 -14.41 -11.16 -33.22
N GLY A 16 -13.45 -10.23 -33.15
CA GLY A 16 -12.23 -10.43 -32.37
C GLY A 16 -12.51 -10.90 -30.93
N PRO A 17 -11.49 -11.37 -30.22
CA PRO A 17 -11.67 -11.96 -28.90
C PRO A 17 -12.45 -11.01 -27.98
N PRO A 18 -13.42 -11.50 -27.18
CA PRO A 18 -14.18 -10.64 -26.27
C PRO A 18 -13.22 -9.89 -25.35
N SER A 19 -13.61 -8.67 -24.97
CA SER A 19 -12.84 -7.86 -24.02
C SER A 19 -12.49 -8.69 -22.78
N PRO A 20 -11.33 -8.47 -22.15
CA PRO A 20 -10.90 -9.25 -20.98
C PRO A 20 -12.00 -9.39 -19.93
N TRP A 21 -12.74 -8.31 -19.68
CA TRP A 21 -13.90 -8.29 -18.79
C TRP A 21 -15.03 -9.23 -19.22
N LYS A 22 -15.53 -9.12 -20.46
CA LYS A 22 -16.65 -9.95 -20.94
C LYS A 22 -16.30 -11.42 -20.86
N ARG A 23 -15.03 -11.75 -21.11
CA ARG A 23 -14.52 -13.12 -21.01
C ARG A 23 -14.46 -13.61 -19.56
N ARG A 24 -13.89 -12.82 -18.65
CA ARG A 24 -13.84 -13.16 -17.22
C ARG A 24 -15.24 -13.42 -16.66
N ARG A 25 -16.19 -12.55 -16.99
CA ARG A 25 -17.59 -12.73 -16.65
C ARG A 25 -18.16 -14.07 -17.14
N LEU A 26 -17.98 -14.40 -18.42
CA LEU A 26 -18.44 -15.68 -18.99
C LEU A 26 -17.81 -16.89 -18.30
N LEU A 27 -16.52 -16.81 -17.95
CA LEU A 27 -15.85 -17.88 -17.23
C LEU A 27 -16.40 -18.01 -15.80
N ARG A 28 -16.61 -16.90 -15.10
CA ARG A 28 -17.23 -16.91 -13.75
C ARG A 28 -18.63 -17.48 -13.75
N GLU A 29 -19.39 -17.28 -14.82
CA GLU A 29 -20.76 -17.80 -14.98
C GLU A 29 -20.79 -19.26 -15.45
N SER A 30 -19.63 -19.91 -15.62
CA SER A 30 -19.54 -21.30 -16.02
C SER A 30 -19.83 -22.28 -14.88
N GLU A 31 -20.55 -23.37 -15.19
CA GLU A 31 -20.77 -24.51 -14.28
C GLU A 31 -19.47 -25.12 -13.74
N ASP A 32 -18.37 -25.08 -14.50
CA ASP A 32 -17.02 -25.48 -14.01
C ASP A 32 -16.55 -24.73 -12.75
N ASN A 33 -17.16 -23.60 -12.41
CA ASN A 33 -16.86 -22.84 -11.19
C ASN A 33 -17.88 -23.07 -10.06
N GLU A 34 -18.86 -23.94 -10.27
CA GLU A 34 -19.82 -24.34 -9.24
C GLU A 34 -19.16 -25.27 -8.21
N GLY A 35 -19.54 -25.10 -6.94
CA GLY A 35 -19.09 -25.91 -5.82
C GLY A 35 -17.99 -25.25 -5.00
N GLU A 36 -17.64 -25.90 -3.89
CA GLU A 36 -16.64 -25.38 -2.95
C GLU A 36 -15.22 -25.49 -3.55
N MET A 37 -14.52 -24.36 -3.59
CA MET A 37 -13.11 -24.31 -3.98
C MET A 37 -12.38 -23.16 -3.29
N ARG A 38 -11.04 -23.18 -3.35
CA ARG A 38 -10.23 -22.06 -2.85
C ARG A 38 -10.42 -20.85 -3.72
N LEU A 39 -10.34 -19.65 -3.15
CA LEU A 39 -10.40 -18.40 -3.91
C LEU A 39 -9.40 -18.37 -5.08
N GLU A 40 -8.17 -18.79 -4.85
CA GLU A 40 -7.10 -18.80 -5.86
C GLU A 40 -7.40 -19.80 -6.98
N GLU A 41 -8.08 -20.91 -6.64
CA GLU A 41 -8.53 -21.87 -7.65
C GLU A 41 -9.66 -21.26 -8.49
N PHE A 42 -10.60 -20.55 -7.87
CA PHE A 42 -11.65 -19.81 -8.58
C PHE A 42 -11.06 -18.72 -9.49
N LEU A 43 -10.10 -17.94 -8.98
CA LEU A 43 -9.38 -16.92 -9.78
C LEU A 43 -8.59 -17.54 -10.93
N TYR A 44 -7.90 -18.66 -10.68
CA TYR A 44 -7.17 -19.40 -11.71
C TYR A 44 -8.10 -19.93 -12.81
N ARG A 45 -9.26 -20.48 -12.45
CA ARG A 45 -10.25 -20.97 -13.43
C ARG A 45 -10.92 -19.83 -14.21
N THR A 46 -10.93 -18.63 -13.68
CA THR A 46 -11.54 -17.45 -14.29
C THR A 46 -10.54 -16.58 -15.08
N ASP A 47 -9.26 -16.94 -15.07
CA ASP A 47 -8.20 -16.33 -15.87
C ASP A 47 -7.48 -17.35 -16.78
N PRO A 48 -7.87 -17.46 -18.06
CA PRO A 48 -7.30 -18.43 -18.98
C PRO A 48 -5.91 -18.02 -19.51
N PHE A 49 -5.43 -16.82 -19.16
CA PHE A 49 -4.18 -16.23 -19.66
C PHE A 49 -3.00 -16.40 -18.71
N ARG A 50 -3.19 -17.21 -17.67
CA ARG A 50 -2.18 -17.57 -16.70
C ARG A 50 -2.18 -19.07 -16.49
N SER A 51 -1.00 -19.67 -16.47
CA SER A 51 -0.79 -21.07 -16.14
C SER A 51 0.40 -21.16 -15.21
N ASN A 52 0.22 -21.71 -14.01
CA ASN A 52 1.30 -21.78 -13.02
C ASN A 52 1.32 -23.14 -12.27
N THR A 53 2.40 -23.38 -11.51
CA THR A 53 2.58 -24.60 -10.69
C THR A 53 2.49 -24.39 -9.19
N PHE A 54 2.45 -23.15 -8.71
CA PHE A 54 2.38 -22.83 -7.30
C PHE A 54 0.92 -22.60 -6.91
N HIS A 55 0.16 -23.70 -6.83
CA HIS A 55 -1.23 -23.66 -6.41
C HIS A 55 -1.33 -23.47 -4.89
N GLY A 56 -2.24 -22.59 -4.45
CA GLY A 56 -2.48 -22.37 -3.04
C GLY A 56 -1.48 -21.44 -2.36
N HIS A 57 -0.84 -20.55 -3.11
CA HIS A 57 -0.21 -19.37 -2.57
C HIS A 57 -1.03 -18.15 -2.95
N ASP A 58 -1.12 -17.19 -2.05
CA ASP A 58 -1.69 -15.89 -2.37
C ASP A 58 -0.78 -15.17 -3.37
N ASN A 59 -1.27 -15.02 -4.60
CA ASN A 59 -0.56 -14.29 -5.65
C ASN A 59 -0.46 -12.79 -5.34
N SER A 60 -1.37 -12.26 -4.53
CA SER A 60 -1.46 -10.84 -4.24
C SER A 60 -0.41 -10.36 -3.23
N GLU A 61 0.06 -11.25 -2.34
CA GLU A 61 1.18 -11.00 -1.42
C GLU A 61 2.56 -11.38 -1.98
N MET A 62 2.61 -11.95 -3.19
CA MET A 62 3.86 -12.45 -3.76
C MET A 62 4.79 -11.29 -4.16
N LYS A 63 5.82 -11.03 -3.34
CA LYS A 63 6.91 -10.13 -3.69
C LYS A 63 7.92 -10.87 -4.57
N THR A 64 8.30 -10.29 -5.71
CA THR A 64 9.27 -10.88 -6.63
C THR A 64 10.49 -10.00 -6.81
N GLU A 65 11.68 -10.59 -6.70
CA GLU A 65 12.97 -9.93 -6.92
C GLU A 65 13.69 -10.56 -8.13
N PHE A 66 14.32 -9.73 -8.96
CA PHE A 66 15.18 -10.23 -10.03
C PHE A 66 16.45 -10.83 -9.43
N LEU A 67 16.85 -11.99 -9.96
CA LEU A 67 18.09 -12.66 -9.57
C LEU A 67 19.27 -12.14 -10.38
N THR A 68 20.44 -12.10 -9.75
CA THR A 68 21.70 -11.98 -10.49
C THR A 68 21.94 -13.22 -11.37
N ALA A 69 22.86 -13.11 -12.32
CA ALA A 69 23.20 -14.23 -13.20
C ALA A 69 23.82 -15.39 -12.42
N GLU A 70 24.45 -15.13 -11.28
CA GLU A 70 25.07 -16.11 -10.39
C GLU A 70 24.02 -16.83 -9.52
N GLU A 71 22.97 -16.13 -9.09
CA GLU A 71 21.90 -16.69 -8.27
C GLU A 71 20.87 -17.48 -9.07
N ASN A 72 20.76 -17.24 -10.39
CA ASN A 72 19.73 -17.84 -11.23
C ASN A 72 19.95 -19.35 -11.44
N PRO A 73 19.12 -20.23 -10.84
CA PRO A 73 19.32 -21.68 -10.95
C PRO A 73 19.07 -22.22 -12.36
N THR A 74 18.34 -21.50 -13.22
CA THR A 74 18.00 -21.94 -14.58
C THR A 74 18.95 -21.39 -15.65
N ARG A 75 19.99 -20.64 -15.28
CA ARG A 75 20.91 -19.99 -16.24
C ARG A 75 21.49 -20.95 -17.27
N HIS A 76 21.87 -22.15 -16.83
CA HIS A 76 22.46 -23.17 -17.68
C HIS A 76 21.44 -23.88 -18.59
N LEU A 77 20.14 -23.70 -18.35
CA LEU A 77 19.04 -24.30 -19.11
C LEU A 77 18.42 -23.36 -20.14
N ARG A 78 18.98 -22.16 -20.34
CA ARG A 78 18.42 -21.15 -21.24
C ARG A 78 18.22 -21.68 -22.67
N PRO A 79 19.20 -22.37 -23.30
CA PRO A 79 18.99 -22.94 -24.64
C PRO A 79 17.83 -23.94 -24.72
N GLU A 80 17.66 -24.77 -23.70
CA GLU A 80 16.59 -25.76 -23.61
C GLU A 80 15.23 -25.12 -23.36
N ILE A 81 15.19 -24.06 -22.54
CA ILE A 81 13.97 -23.24 -22.35
C ILE A 81 13.58 -22.61 -23.68
N ASP A 82 14.52 -21.96 -24.37
CA ASP A 82 14.28 -21.35 -25.68
C ASP A 82 13.82 -22.37 -26.73
N ALA A 83 14.38 -23.59 -26.71
CA ALA A 83 13.95 -24.68 -27.58
C ALA A 83 12.51 -25.12 -27.28
N ILE A 84 12.11 -25.22 -26.00
CA ILE A 84 10.73 -25.52 -25.61
C ILE A 84 9.79 -24.41 -26.06
N LEU A 85 10.14 -23.14 -25.83
CA LEU A 85 9.33 -21.99 -26.27
C LEU A 85 9.16 -21.99 -27.79
N SER A 86 10.24 -22.26 -28.54
CA SER A 86 10.20 -22.39 -30.00
C SER A 86 9.33 -23.56 -30.47
N GLN A 87 9.39 -24.71 -29.78
CA GLN A 87 8.55 -25.87 -30.07
C GLN A 87 7.04 -25.55 -29.93
N HIS A 88 6.70 -24.72 -28.93
CA HIS A 88 5.33 -24.23 -28.71
C HIS A 88 4.99 -23.00 -29.54
N GLN A 89 5.83 -22.63 -30.51
CA GLN A 89 5.62 -21.50 -31.44
C GLN A 89 5.45 -20.16 -30.71
N ILE A 90 6.12 -20.00 -29.57
CA ILE A 90 6.14 -18.74 -28.83
C ILE A 90 6.92 -17.69 -29.62
N PRO A 91 6.38 -16.47 -29.83
CA PRO A 91 7.09 -15.41 -30.52
C PRO A 91 8.41 -15.07 -29.87
N THR A 92 9.42 -14.75 -30.67
CA THR A 92 10.77 -14.38 -30.20
C THR A 92 10.81 -13.13 -29.32
N GLU A 93 9.76 -12.31 -29.37
CA GLU A 93 9.59 -11.13 -28.51
C GLU A 93 9.08 -11.48 -27.10
N SER A 94 8.72 -12.74 -26.87
CA SER A 94 8.41 -13.24 -25.54
C SER A 94 9.69 -13.36 -24.73
N PHE A 95 9.60 -13.11 -23.43
CA PHE A 95 10.76 -13.16 -22.55
C PHE A 95 10.49 -14.09 -21.37
N HIS A 96 11.56 -14.68 -20.88
CA HIS A 96 11.53 -15.49 -19.67
C HIS A 96 12.63 -15.03 -18.72
N HIS A 97 12.34 -15.09 -17.43
CA HIS A 97 13.27 -14.73 -16.38
C HIS A 97 12.98 -15.56 -15.13
N THR A 98 14.00 -15.73 -14.29
CA THR A 98 13.85 -16.42 -13.01
C THR A 98 13.87 -15.39 -11.90
N LEU A 99 12.81 -15.38 -11.11
CA LEU A 99 12.64 -14.50 -9.97
C LEU A 99 12.86 -15.28 -8.68
N LYS A 100 13.24 -14.55 -7.64
CA LYS A 100 13.03 -14.99 -6.27
C LYS A 100 11.65 -14.51 -5.84
N ALA A 101 10.74 -15.45 -5.60
CA ALA A 101 9.42 -15.15 -5.10
C ALA A 101 9.39 -15.37 -3.57
N ARG A 102 8.79 -14.42 -2.85
CA ARG A 102 8.51 -14.53 -1.42
C ARG A 102 7.01 -14.40 -1.20
N VAL A 103 6.47 -15.34 -0.44
CA VAL A 103 5.09 -15.33 0.06
C VAL A 103 5.19 -15.43 1.58
N THR A 104 4.18 -15.00 2.34
CA THR A 104 4.20 -15.04 3.80
C THR A 104 4.60 -16.43 4.32
N GLY A 105 5.76 -16.49 5.00
CA GLY A 105 6.34 -17.72 5.55
C GLY A 105 7.12 -18.63 4.60
N SER A 106 7.28 -18.29 3.31
CA SER A 106 7.98 -19.12 2.32
C SER A 106 8.72 -18.33 1.25
N HIS A 107 9.73 -18.93 0.64
CA HIS A 107 10.35 -18.40 -0.57
C HIS A 107 10.64 -19.53 -1.56
N PHE A 108 10.59 -19.21 -2.85
CA PHE A 108 10.89 -20.15 -3.92
C PHE A 108 11.41 -19.44 -5.16
N PHE A 109 11.96 -20.20 -6.10
CA PHE A 109 12.36 -19.66 -7.40
C PHE A 109 11.19 -19.76 -8.37
N LEU A 110 10.96 -18.72 -9.15
CA LEU A 110 9.88 -18.67 -10.13
C LEU A 110 10.44 -18.40 -11.52
N LEU A 111 10.39 -19.41 -12.40
CA LEU A 111 10.60 -19.23 -13.82
C LEU A 111 9.32 -18.66 -14.44
N ARG A 112 9.32 -17.36 -14.72
CA ARG A 112 8.22 -16.66 -15.38
C ARG A 112 8.50 -16.52 -16.87
N VAL A 113 7.53 -16.93 -17.68
CA VAL A 113 7.49 -16.75 -19.13
C VAL A 113 6.35 -15.80 -19.45
N THR A 114 6.67 -14.67 -20.07
CA THR A 114 5.67 -13.71 -20.56
C THR A 114 5.62 -13.82 -22.07
N VAL A 115 4.50 -14.34 -22.57
CA VAL A 115 4.22 -14.52 -23.99
C VAL A 115 3.68 -13.22 -24.56
N SER A 116 4.40 -12.64 -25.51
CA SER A 116 3.99 -11.45 -26.26
C SER A 116 3.35 -11.90 -27.58
N GLY A 117 2.26 -11.28 -28.02
CA GLY A 117 1.64 -11.56 -29.32
C GLY A 117 0.37 -10.76 -29.60
N ASP A 118 0.13 -10.47 -30.88
CA ASP A 118 -0.99 -9.69 -31.42
C ASP A 118 -2.41 -10.28 -31.18
N GLY A 119 -2.52 -11.30 -30.35
CA GLY A 119 -3.78 -11.99 -30.02
C GLY A 119 -4.34 -12.87 -31.13
N SER A 120 -3.66 -12.98 -32.28
CA SER A 120 -4.15 -13.78 -33.41
C SER A 120 -3.96 -15.29 -33.21
N THR A 121 -2.96 -15.70 -32.43
CA THR A 121 -2.68 -17.11 -32.13
C THR A 121 -3.09 -17.47 -30.70
N PHE A 122 -4.06 -18.38 -30.57
CA PHE A 122 -4.44 -18.93 -29.28
C PHE A 122 -3.37 -19.91 -28.80
N ILE A 123 -2.44 -19.42 -27.97
CA ILE A 123 -1.37 -20.22 -27.40
C ILE A 123 -1.89 -20.92 -26.15
N ARG A 124 -1.78 -22.26 -26.12
CA ARG A 124 -2.11 -23.06 -24.93
C ARG A 124 -0.98 -22.96 -23.91
N LEU A 125 -1.18 -22.18 -22.86
CA LEU A 125 -0.16 -21.91 -21.82
C LEU A 125 0.14 -23.15 -20.94
N GLY A 126 -0.84 -24.03 -20.74
CA GLY A 126 -0.70 -25.28 -19.96
C GLY A 126 0.42 -26.19 -20.46
N PRO A 127 0.38 -26.65 -21.73
CA PRO A 127 1.43 -27.48 -22.32
C PRO A 127 2.85 -26.90 -22.25
N ILE A 128 2.99 -25.57 -22.34
CA ILE A 128 4.27 -24.88 -22.19
C ILE A 128 4.78 -25.05 -20.77
N LYS A 129 3.94 -24.70 -19.78
CA LYS A 129 4.25 -24.88 -18.37
C LYS A 129 4.68 -26.33 -18.08
N ASP A 130 3.92 -27.32 -18.54
CA ASP A 130 4.19 -28.73 -18.26
C ASP A 130 5.53 -29.19 -18.87
N SER A 131 5.86 -28.68 -20.06
CA SER A 131 7.14 -28.95 -20.73
C SER A 131 8.32 -28.36 -19.94
N LEU A 132 8.18 -27.13 -19.46
CA LEU A 132 9.19 -26.45 -18.63
C LEU A 132 9.36 -27.15 -17.28
N VAL A 133 8.27 -27.55 -16.62
CA VAL A 133 8.32 -28.33 -15.38
C VAL A 133 9.07 -29.64 -15.58
N LYS A 134 8.80 -30.34 -16.68
CA LYS A 134 9.51 -31.58 -17.04
C LYS A 134 11.01 -31.33 -17.25
N LEU A 135 11.39 -30.22 -17.88
CA LEU A 135 12.78 -29.82 -18.03
C LEU A 135 13.45 -29.54 -16.68
N LEU A 136 12.79 -28.77 -15.81
CA LEU A 136 13.30 -28.44 -14.48
C LEU A 136 13.49 -29.70 -13.62
N HIS A 137 12.50 -30.60 -13.60
CA HIS A 137 12.59 -31.87 -12.89
C HIS A 137 13.71 -32.77 -13.43
N LYS A 138 13.92 -32.82 -14.75
CA LYS A 138 15.02 -33.58 -15.37
C LYS A 138 16.40 -33.11 -14.88
N ASN A 139 16.51 -31.84 -14.49
CA ASN A 139 17.74 -31.22 -13.98
C ASN A 139 17.73 -31.04 -12.45
N SER A 140 16.87 -31.77 -11.73
CA SER A 140 16.78 -31.73 -10.26
C SER A 140 16.42 -30.36 -9.66
N LEU A 141 15.79 -29.46 -10.43
CA LEU A 141 15.34 -28.14 -9.99
C LEU A 141 13.87 -28.19 -9.53
N THR A 142 13.56 -29.05 -8.56
CA THR A 142 12.18 -29.25 -8.07
C THR A 142 11.63 -28.10 -7.22
N ASN A 143 12.50 -27.18 -6.79
CA ASN A 143 12.15 -25.98 -6.04
C ASN A 143 11.90 -24.75 -6.95
N VAL A 144 11.95 -24.92 -8.28
CA VAL A 144 11.64 -23.86 -9.25
C VAL A 144 10.21 -24.06 -9.75
N HIS A 145 9.34 -23.12 -9.42
CA HIS A 145 7.99 -23.06 -9.95
C HIS A 145 7.99 -22.41 -11.34
N VAL A 146 6.95 -22.69 -12.12
CA VAL A 146 6.78 -22.14 -13.47
C VAL A 146 5.51 -21.33 -13.52
N GLU A 147 5.59 -20.16 -14.14
CA GLU A 147 4.46 -19.33 -14.51
C GLU A 147 4.57 -18.96 -15.99
N VAL A 148 3.49 -19.16 -16.73
CA VAL A 148 3.36 -18.74 -18.13
C VAL A 148 2.17 -17.80 -18.22
N LEU A 149 2.42 -16.56 -18.63
CA LEU A 149 1.44 -15.49 -18.76
C LEU A 149 1.36 -15.08 -20.24
N ASN A 150 0.16 -14.71 -20.71
CA ASN A 150 0.04 -13.95 -21.94
C ASN A 150 0.10 -12.46 -21.59
N GLY A 151 1.20 -11.77 -21.91
CA GLY A 151 1.43 -10.38 -21.47
C GLY A 151 0.40 -9.38 -21.99
N ASP A 152 -0.21 -9.65 -23.14
CA ASP A 152 -1.19 -8.75 -23.77
C ASP A 152 -2.62 -8.94 -23.23
N HIS A 153 -2.89 -10.09 -22.61
CA HIS A 153 -4.24 -10.46 -22.19
C HIS A 153 -4.38 -10.74 -20.69
N PHE A 154 -3.30 -11.19 -20.06
CA PHE A 154 -3.21 -11.30 -18.61
C PHE A 154 -3.17 -9.90 -18.04
N SER A 155 -4.25 -9.53 -17.36
CA SER A 155 -4.37 -8.23 -16.75
C SER A 155 -4.97 -8.42 -15.37
N PRO A 156 -4.16 -8.33 -14.30
CA PRO A 156 -4.69 -8.34 -12.95
C PRO A 156 -5.75 -7.23 -12.80
N PRO A 157 -6.84 -7.45 -12.06
CA PRO A 157 -7.87 -6.43 -11.88
C PRO A 157 -7.28 -5.22 -11.17
N HIS A 158 -7.20 -4.10 -11.90
CA HIS A 158 -6.86 -2.80 -11.34
C HIS A 158 -8.13 -2.13 -10.82
N LEU A 159 -7.99 -1.48 -9.67
CA LEU A 159 -9.10 -0.87 -8.95
C LEU A 159 -8.97 0.64 -9.04
N TYR A 160 -9.96 1.26 -9.66
CA TYR A 160 -10.02 2.69 -9.90
C TYR A 160 -11.16 3.33 -9.12
N PRO A 161 -11.06 4.63 -8.79
CA PRO A 161 -12.16 5.38 -8.21
C PRO A 161 -13.45 5.24 -9.04
N ILE A 162 -14.59 5.16 -8.35
CA ILE A 162 -15.91 5.17 -8.95
C ILE A 162 -16.70 6.38 -8.45
N ALA A 163 -17.37 7.07 -9.37
CA ALA A 163 -18.18 8.24 -9.02
C ALA A 163 -19.31 7.86 -8.06
N SER A 164 -19.57 8.67 -7.04
CA SER A 164 -20.66 8.48 -6.09
C SER A 164 -22.03 8.49 -6.76
N THR A 165 -22.14 9.22 -7.88
CA THR A 165 -23.34 9.29 -8.74
C THR A 165 -23.56 8.03 -9.58
N SER A 166 -22.65 7.06 -9.56
CA SER A 166 -22.80 5.79 -10.28
C SER A 166 -24.02 5.02 -9.75
N ALA A 167 -24.78 4.43 -10.66
CA ALA A 167 -25.94 3.59 -10.32
C ALA A 167 -25.53 2.41 -9.41
N VAL A 168 -24.32 1.86 -9.62
CA VAL A 168 -23.77 0.77 -8.79
C VAL A 168 -23.52 1.23 -7.35
N VAL A 169 -22.97 2.43 -7.16
CA VAL A 169 -22.73 2.99 -5.82
C VAL A 169 -24.06 3.26 -5.11
N SER A 170 -25.03 3.84 -5.80
CA SER A 170 -26.38 4.07 -5.26
C SER A 170 -27.08 2.75 -4.86
N ALA A 171 -26.96 1.72 -5.71
CA ALA A 171 -27.49 0.39 -5.41
C ALA A 171 -26.79 -0.25 -4.21
N PHE A 172 -25.46 -0.17 -4.16
CA PHE A 172 -24.65 -0.66 -3.06
C PHE A 172 -25.08 -0.04 -1.73
N HIS A 173 -25.21 1.29 -1.63
CA HIS A 173 -25.65 1.93 -0.39
C HIS A 173 -27.01 1.44 0.10
N THR A 174 -27.93 1.15 -0.83
CA THR A 174 -29.27 0.65 -0.50
C THR A 174 -29.25 -0.82 -0.07
N LEU A 175 -28.38 -1.63 -0.66
CA LEU A 175 -28.38 -3.10 -0.54
C LEU A 175 -27.24 -3.65 0.33
N LYS A 176 -26.35 -2.79 0.84
CA LYS A 176 -25.12 -3.19 1.56
C LYS A 176 -25.38 -4.19 2.67
N HIS A 177 -26.46 -4.04 3.44
CA HIS A 177 -26.79 -4.96 4.53
C HIS A 177 -27.04 -6.39 4.02
N SER A 178 -27.79 -6.56 2.94
CA SER A 178 -28.07 -7.86 2.34
C SER A 178 -26.81 -8.49 1.73
N ILE A 179 -25.92 -7.67 1.14
CA ILE A 179 -24.64 -8.14 0.62
C ILE A 179 -23.74 -8.63 1.76
N VAL A 180 -23.65 -7.85 2.85
CA VAL A 180 -22.90 -8.22 4.05
C VAL A 180 -23.46 -9.49 4.68
N GLU A 181 -24.79 -9.61 4.82
CA GLU A 181 -25.44 -10.80 5.34
C GLU A 181 -25.15 -12.04 4.48
N THR A 182 -25.16 -11.89 3.15
CA THR A 182 -24.77 -12.95 2.22
C THR A 182 -23.33 -13.39 2.44
N MET A 183 -22.40 -12.45 2.59
CA MET A 183 -20.99 -12.75 2.84
C MET A 183 -20.79 -13.40 4.21
N SER A 184 -21.33 -12.82 5.29
CA SER A 184 -21.22 -13.37 6.63
C SER A 184 -21.84 -14.75 6.77
N SER A 185 -22.95 -15.02 6.07
CA SER A 185 -23.56 -16.36 6.07
C SER A 185 -22.72 -17.39 5.32
N ALA A 186 -22.05 -16.97 4.25
CA ALA A 186 -21.30 -17.88 3.39
C ALA A 186 -19.88 -18.16 3.89
N VAL A 187 -19.21 -17.14 4.44
CA VAL A 187 -17.78 -17.23 4.81
C VAL A 187 -17.45 -16.68 6.21
N GLY A 188 -18.45 -16.30 7.00
CA GLY A 188 -18.24 -15.78 8.36
C GLY A 188 -17.46 -14.46 8.36
N GLU A 189 -16.46 -14.38 9.24
CA GLU A 189 -15.57 -13.21 9.43
C GLU A 189 -14.36 -13.21 8.47
N ASN A 190 -14.31 -14.13 7.51
CA ASN A 190 -13.15 -14.29 6.63
C ASN A 190 -13.15 -13.36 5.41
N TRP A 191 -14.08 -12.39 5.35
CA TRP A 191 -14.01 -11.27 4.40
C TRP A 191 -13.43 -10.03 5.10
N GLN A 192 -12.79 -9.14 4.32
CA GLN A 192 -11.97 -8.04 4.85
C GLN A 192 -12.51 -6.66 4.44
N MET A 193 -13.02 -6.53 3.21
CA MET A 193 -13.62 -5.28 2.72
C MET A 193 -14.63 -5.55 1.61
N ILE A 194 -15.72 -4.78 1.56
CA ILE A 194 -16.70 -4.78 0.46
C ILE A 194 -16.86 -3.33 0.00
N CYS A 195 -16.46 -3.02 -1.23
CA CYS A 195 -16.49 -1.64 -1.75
C CYS A 195 -16.72 -1.60 -3.26
N PRO A 196 -17.51 -0.63 -3.79
CA PRO A 196 -17.64 -0.42 -5.21
C PRO A 196 -16.38 0.22 -5.81
N PHE A 197 -15.94 -0.25 -6.98
CA PHE A 197 -14.84 0.32 -7.77
C PHE A 197 -15.16 0.31 -9.25
N ASN A 198 -14.38 1.07 -10.03
CA ASN A 198 -14.20 0.79 -11.44
C ASN A 198 -13.10 -0.27 -11.57
N VAL A 199 -13.44 -1.48 -12.01
CA VAL A 199 -12.52 -2.61 -12.15
C VAL A 199 -12.13 -2.78 -13.62
N GLY A 200 -10.82 -2.82 -13.90
CA GLY A 200 -10.32 -2.88 -15.27
C GLY A 200 -8.92 -3.46 -15.39
N GLY A 201 -8.35 -3.36 -16.59
CA GLY A 201 -6.90 -3.50 -16.76
C GLY A 201 -6.19 -2.16 -16.59
N PRO A 202 -4.89 -2.06 -16.93
CA PRO A 202 -4.10 -0.83 -16.76
C PRO A 202 -4.67 0.42 -17.45
N ASP A 203 -5.48 0.26 -18.50
CA ASP A 203 -6.22 1.38 -19.11
C ASP A 203 -7.55 1.61 -18.36
N ILE A 204 -7.58 2.66 -17.55
CA ILE A 204 -8.75 3.10 -16.78
C ILE A 204 -10.01 3.29 -17.65
N ARG A 205 -9.88 3.65 -18.94
CA ARG A 205 -11.03 3.84 -19.84
C ARG A 205 -11.77 2.54 -20.14
N SER A 206 -11.09 1.42 -19.96
CA SER A 206 -11.67 0.08 -20.09
C SER A 206 -12.33 -0.41 -18.80
N ALA A 207 -12.09 0.28 -17.67
CA ALA A 207 -12.63 -0.11 -16.38
C ALA A 207 -14.16 0.00 -16.35
N ARG A 208 -14.79 -0.84 -15.53
CA ARG A 208 -16.23 -0.96 -15.41
C ARG A 208 -16.65 -0.99 -13.95
N PRO A 209 -17.82 -0.42 -13.61
CA PRO A 209 -18.37 -0.51 -12.28
C PRO A 209 -18.51 -1.96 -11.78
N GLY A 210 -18.04 -2.25 -10.58
CA GLY A 210 -18.18 -3.54 -9.92
C GLY A 210 -18.12 -3.41 -8.40
N ILE A 211 -18.64 -4.43 -7.71
CA ILE A 211 -18.46 -4.59 -6.26
C ILE A 211 -17.28 -5.52 -6.04
N VAL A 212 -16.25 -5.03 -5.37
CA VAL A 212 -15.06 -5.81 -5.03
C VAL A 212 -15.17 -6.23 -3.58
N ILE A 213 -14.90 -7.50 -3.34
CA ILE A 213 -14.95 -8.15 -2.04
C ILE A 213 -13.58 -8.76 -1.78
N PHE A 214 -12.86 -8.16 -0.84
CA PHE A 214 -11.61 -8.70 -0.35
C PHE A 214 -11.88 -9.79 0.67
N VAL A 215 -11.24 -10.93 0.52
CA VAL A 215 -11.37 -12.07 1.41
C VAL A 215 -10.00 -12.60 1.79
N GLN A 216 -9.95 -13.31 2.93
CA GLN A 216 -8.73 -13.97 3.36
C GLN A 216 -8.24 -14.93 2.27
N PRO A 217 -6.93 -14.94 1.98
CA PRO A 217 -6.38 -15.88 1.02
C PRO A 217 -6.65 -17.33 1.40
N LEU A 218 -6.72 -18.22 0.40
CA LEU A 218 -6.93 -19.67 0.54
C LEU A 218 -8.29 -20.07 1.13
N LEU A 219 -9.20 -19.12 1.32
CA LEU A 219 -10.54 -19.39 1.81
C LEU A 219 -11.30 -20.32 0.85
N MET A 220 -11.99 -21.31 1.42
CA MET A 220 -12.84 -22.24 0.69
C MET A 220 -14.28 -21.77 0.74
N ALA A 221 -14.92 -21.60 -0.42
CA ALA A 221 -16.33 -21.27 -0.51
C ALA A 221 -16.92 -21.63 -1.88
N ASN A 222 -18.25 -21.62 -2.00
CA ASN A 222 -18.92 -21.67 -3.30
C ASN A 222 -19.02 -20.27 -3.91
N TRP A 223 -17.89 -19.78 -4.45
CA TRP A 223 -17.76 -18.42 -4.99
C TRP A 223 -18.77 -18.11 -6.10
N TYR A 224 -19.10 -19.11 -6.93
CA TYR A 224 -20.12 -19.01 -7.97
C TYR A 224 -21.49 -18.64 -7.39
N GLU A 225 -21.93 -19.40 -6.38
CA GLU A 225 -23.23 -19.18 -5.74
C GLU A 225 -23.29 -17.84 -4.98
N ILE A 226 -22.23 -17.51 -4.23
CA ILE A 226 -22.14 -16.23 -3.50
C ILE A 226 -22.26 -15.06 -4.49
N ARG A 227 -21.51 -15.10 -5.60
CA ARG A 227 -21.59 -14.08 -6.66
C ARG A 227 -23.00 -13.99 -7.24
N ALA A 228 -23.63 -15.13 -7.56
CA ALA A 228 -24.97 -15.15 -8.13
C ALA A 228 -26.00 -14.48 -7.21
N ARG A 229 -25.95 -14.77 -5.91
CA ARG A 229 -26.84 -14.14 -4.90
C ARG A 229 -26.61 -12.63 -4.77
N ILE A 230 -25.36 -12.18 -4.76
CA ILE A 230 -25.06 -10.73 -4.70
C ILE A 230 -25.54 -10.03 -5.98
N ILE A 231 -25.34 -10.64 -7.15
CA ILE A 231 -25.86 -10.10 -8.42
C ILE A 231 -27.39 -10.06 -8.41
N GLU A 232 -28.06 -11.07 -7.87
CA GLU A 232 -29.52 -11.09 -7.72
C GLU A 232 -29.99 -9.90 -6.87
N HIS A 233 -29.35 -9.62 -5.73
CA HIS A 233 -29.66 -8.43 -4.93
C HIS A 233 -29.47 -7.14 -5.73
N LEU A 234 -28.33 -6.98 -6.41
CA LEU A 234 -28.01 -5.79 -7.20
C LEU A 234 -28.96 -5.59 -8.39
N SER A 235 -29.45 -6.69 -8.98
CA SER A 235 -30.37 -6.69 -10.12
C SER A 235 -31.70 -5.95 -9.85
N LEU A 236 -32.07 -5.82 -8.57
CA LEU A 236 -33.24 -5.06 -8.13
C LEU A 236 -33.11 -3.56 -8.37
N LYS A 237 -31.89 -3.05 -8.57
CA LYS A 237 -31.59 -1.60 -8.67
C LYS A 237 -30.75 -1.24 -9.90
N VAL A 238 -29.91 -2.14 -10.38
CA VAL A 238 -29.01 -1.92 -11.52
C VAL A 238 -29.09 -3.10 -12.47
N SER A 239 -29.04 -2.83 -13.78
CA SER A 239 -28.99 -3.90 -14.78
C SER A 239 -27.82 -4.85 -14.48
N PRO A 240 -28.04 -6.18 -14.40
CA PRO A 240 -26.96 -7.16 -14.20
C PRO A 240 -25.85 -7.06 -15.24
N LEU A 241 -26.10 -6.45 -16.40
CA LEU A 241 -25.10 -6.24 -17.44
C LEU A 241 -24.12 -5.10 -17.13
N LEU A 242 -24.46 -4.22 -16.18
CA LEU A 242 -23.71 -3.00 -15.83
C LEU A 242 -22.88 -3.14 -14.55
N VAL A 243 -23.02 -4.24 -13.82
CA VAL A 243 -22.29 -4.50 -12.59
C VAL A 243 -21.68 -5.89 -12.62
N ASP A 244 -20.48 -6.02 -12.08
CA ASP A 244 -19.86 -7.31 -11.78
C ASP A 244 -19.54 -7.40 -10.28
N VAL A 245 -19.30 -8.62 -9.81
CA VAL A 245 -18.85 -8.91 -8.45
C VAL A 245 -17.51 -9.63 -8.55
N GLU A 246 -16.51 -9.07 -7.88
CA GLU A 246 -15.13 -9.50 -7.90
C GLU A 246 -14.71 -9.95 -6.51
N PHE A 247 -14.23 -11.19 -6.38
CA PHE A 247 -13.59 -11.65 -5.14
C PHE A 247 -12.09 -11.62 -5.33
N LEU A 248 -11.39 -10.89 -4.46
CA LEU A 248 -9.95 -10.75 -4.53
C LEU A 248 -9.32 -11.17 -3.20
N PRO A 249 -8.17 -11.86 -3.20
CA PRO A 249 -7.40 -12.03 -1.99
C PRO A 249 -6.93 -10.65 -1.54
N GLY A 250 -7.04 -10.41 -0.25
CA GLY A 250 -6.49 -9.21 0.37
C GLY A 250 -6.71 -9.25 1.87
N THR A 251 -5.80 -8.63 2.59
CA THR A 251 -5.84 -8.52 4.04
C THR A 251 -6.00 -7.05 4.40
N LEU A 252 -6.99 -6.74 5.23
CA LEU A 252 -7.10 -5.41 5.82
C LEU A 252 -6.07 -5.33 6.96
N ASN A 253 -5.06 -4.51 6.75
CA ASN A 253 -4.01 -4.32 7.74
C ASN A 253 -4.08 -2.88 8.24
N LEU A 254 -3.90 -2.65 9.55
CA LEU A 254 -3.45 -1.32 9.96
C LEU A 254 -2.11 -1.08 9.28
N LEU A 255 -1.85 0.12 8.76
CA LEU A 255 -0.65 0.35 7.94
C LEU A 255 0.58 0.00 8.76
N LYS A 256 1.22 -1.10 8.38
CA LYS A 256 2.32 -1.71 9.10
C LYS A 256 3.32 -2.26 8.10
N HIS A 257 4.56 -1.78 8.24
CA HIS A 257 5.81 -2.43 7.87
C HIS A 257 6.21 -2.45 6.38
N ASP A 258 7.19 -1.60 6.07
CA ASP A 258 8.37 -1.94 5.26
C ASP A 258 9.63 -1.69 6.12
N PRO A 259 10.86 -2.07 5.71
CA PRO A 259 12.06 -1.82 6.51
C PRO A 259 12.25 -0.32 6.73
N SER A 260 13.01 0.03 7.77
CA SER A 260 13.33 1.42 8.06
C SER A 260 13.77 2.20 6.81
N ILE A 261 13.30 3.44 6.70
CA ILE A 261 13.58 4.34 5.58
C ILE A 261 14.64 5.35 5.98
N SER A 262 15.38 5.82 4.98
CA SER A 262 16.31 6.92 5.16
C SER A 262 15.58 8.25 4.98
N PHE A 263 15.76 9.15 5.93
CA PHE A 263 15.30 10.53 5.88
C PHE A 263 16.39 11.49 5.39
N ARG A 264 17.50 10.97 4.85
CA ARG A 264 18.67 11.77 4.44
C ARG A 264 18.28 12.98 3.59
N ASP A 265 17.39 12.79 2.62
CA ASP A 265 17.01 13.84 1.66
C ASP A 265 15.99 14.84 2.22
N ARG A 266 15.62 14.74 3.50
CA ARG A 266 14.61 15.58 4.17
C ARG A 266 15.17 16.54 5.20
N PHE A 267 16.38 16.29 5.66
CA PHE A 267 17.06 17.19 6.57
C PHE A 267 17.68 18.32 5.75
N ASP A 268 16.95 19.43 5.66
CA ASP A 268 17.53 20.70 5.27
C ASP A 268 18.24 21.36 6.48
N ASP A 269 18.83 22.53 6.27
CA ASP A 269 19.48 23.31 7.33
C ASP A 269 18.53 23.68 8.49
N SER A 270 17.22 23.53 8.31
CA SER A 270 16.24 23.74 9.35
C SER A 270 15.98 22.44 10.13
N ASN A 271 16.28 22.50 11.42
CA ASN A 271 16.26 21.35 12.32
C ASN A 271 14.85 21.15 12.92
N TRP A 272 13.85 20.92 12.07
CA TRP A 272 12.44 21.12 12.42
C TRP A 272 11.53 19.91 12.15
N VAL A 273 10.86 19.44 13.21
CA VAL A 273 9.85 18.37 13.17
C VAL A 273 8.55 18.90 12.56
N ALA A 274 8.03 18.26 11.52
CA ALA A 274 6.84 18.68 10.80
C ALA A 274 5.83 17.54 10.62
N MET A 275 4.63 17.91 10.17
CA MET A 275 3.66 16.95 9.64
C MET A 275 4.32 16.05 8.59
N GLY A 276 4.03 14.75 8.68
CA GLY A 276 4.55 13.71 7.80
C GLY A 276 5.91 13.14 8.20
N ASP A 277 6.51 13.62 9.30
CA ASP A 277 7.78 13.11 9.80
C ASP A 277 7.59 11.86 10.67
N SER A 278 8.68 11.11 10.82
CA SER A 278 8.74 9.92 11.67
C SER A 278 8.67 10.26 13.14
N ILE A 279 7.83 9.50 13.85
CA ILE A 279 7.72 9.47 15.32
C ILE A 279 7.77 8.03 15.81
N GLY A 280 8.30 7.81 17.01
CA GLY A 280 8.36 6.49 17.63
C GLY A 280 8.25 6.58 19.15
N ILE A 281 8.00 5.45 19.80
CA ILE A 281 8.02 5.38 21.27
C ILE A 281 9.47 5.34 21.73
N SER A 282 9.81 6.12 22.75
CA SER A 282 11.14 6.14 23.35
C SER A 282 11.57 4.74 23.79
N GLY A 283 12.69 4.25 23.25
CA GLY A 283 13.26 2.94 23.55
C GLY A 283 12.58 1.74 22.86
N ASP A 284 11.58 1.98 22.00
CA ASP A 284 10.92 0.94 21.19
C ASP A 284 11.45 0.97 19.73
N GLN A 285 11.07 -0.02 18.92
CA GLN A 285 11.39 -0.12 17.50
C GLN A 285 10.18 0.16 16.60
N ASN A 286 9.09 0.62 17.20
CA ASN A 286 7.91 1.06 16.47
C ASN A 286 8.17 2.44 15.83
N THR A 287 7.42 2.73 14.78
CA THR A 287 7.29 4.09 14.28
C THR A 287 6.03 4.24 13.45
N GLY A 288 5.62 5.49 13.26
CA GLY A 288 4.56 5.92 12.36
C GLY A 288 4.62 7.42 12.15
N THR A 289 3.59 7.97 11.55
CA THR A 289 3.61 9.36 11.07
C THR A 289 3.08 10.35 12.10
N LEU A 290 3.77 11.48 12.25
CA LEU A 290 3.22 12.68 12.87
C LEU A 290 2.16 13.28 11.94
N GLY A 291 0.87 13.14 12.30
CA GLY A 291 -0.23 13.62 11.47
C GLY A 291 -0.26 15.12 11.32
N GLY A 292 -0.17 15.86 12.43
CA GLY A 292 -0.03 17.31 12.39
C GLY A 292 -0.26 17.94 13.76
N PHE A 293 0.27 19.16 13.94
CA PHE A 293 0.12 19.92 15.17
C PHE A 293 -1.31 20.42 15.35
N VAL A 294 -1.81 20.35 16.57
CA VAL A 294 -3.17 20.77 16.94
C VAL A 294 -3.19 21.41 18.33
N GLU A 295 -4.10 22.35 18.53
CA GLU A 295 -4.55 22.81 19.84
C GLU A 295 -5.83 22.06 20.21
N LEU A 296 -5.78 21.26 21.27
CA LEU A 296 -6.92 20.60 21.87
C LEU A 296 -7.41 21.43 23.05
N ARG A 297 -8.65 21.92 23.01
CA ARG A 297 -9.27 22.62 24.13
C ARG A 297 -10.28 21.71 24.81
N TYR A 298 -10.09 21.47 26.10
CA TYR A 298 -11.05 20.79 26.96
C TYR A 298 -10.89 21.30 28.40
N ASP A 299 -11.95 21.25 29.21
CA ASP A 299 -11.94 21.77 30.60
C ASP A 299 -11.40 23.21 30.71
N ASP A 300 -11.81 24.08 29.77
CA ASP A 300 -11.37 25.48 29.63
C ASP A 300 -9.84 25.71 29.49
N ARG A 301 -9.07 24.64 29.22
CA ARG A 301 -7.62 24.68 29.02
C ARG A 301 -7.25 24.34 27.59
N ALA A 302 -6.20 24.97 27.09
CA ALA A 302 -5.60 24.66 25.81
C ALA A 302 -4.40 23.73 26.02
N HIS A 303 -4.38 22.62 25.29
CA HIS A 303 -3.31 21.64 25.26
C HIS A 303 -2.71 21.64 23.86
N PHE A 304 -1.39 21.80 23.78
CA PHE A 304 -0.67 21.91 22.52
C PHE A 304 0.03 20.60 22.22
N GLY A 305 -0.28 20.03 21.06
CA GLY A 305 0.10 18.67 20.74
C GLY A 305 0.12 18.39 19.27
N PHE A 306 0.12 17.10 18.93
CA PHE A 306 -0.14 16.61 17.59
C PHE A 306 -1.02 15.37 17.63
N LEU A 307 -1.66 15.09 16.50
CA LEU A 307 -2.41 13.85 16.29
C LEU A 307 -1.61 12.83 15.51
N THR A 308 -1.87 11.57 15.82
CA THR A 308 -1.43 10.38 15.09
C THR A 308 -2.41 9.24 15.38
N ASN A 309 -2.11 8.03 14.97
CA ASN A 309 -2.91 6.85 15.28
C ASN A 309 -2.56 6.27 16.64
N TYR A 310 -3.51 5.63 17.29
CA TYR A 310 -3.23 4.94 18.54
C TYR A 310 -2.26 3.77 18.33
N HIS A 311 -2.44 2.96 17.29
CA HIS A 311 -1.51 1.84 17.05
C HIS A 311 -0.07 2.29 16.76
N VAL A 312 0.14 3.55 16.33
CA VAL A 312 1.47 4.15 16.15
C VAL A 312 2.13 4.42 17.49
N VAL A 313 1.36 4.76 18.53
CA VAL A 313 1.86 5.05 19.88
C VAL A 313 1.55 3.93 20.88
N ARG A 314 1.12 2.76 20.39
CA ARG A 314 0.82 1.58 21.20
C ARG A 314 2.13 0.83 21.51
N PRO A 315 2.52 0.65 22.79
CA PRO A 315 3.75 -0.05 23.15
C PRO A 315 3.82 -1.47 22.57
N THR A 316 4.98 -1.87 22.06
CA THR A 316 5.18 -3.24 21.52
C THR A 316 5.14 -4.29 22.63
N ALA A 317 5.64 -3.96 23.82
CA ALA A 317 5.59 -4.84 24.98
C ALA A 317 4.14 -5.08 25.43
N HIS A 318 3.76 -6.35 25.56
CA HIS A 318 2.47 -6.73 26.13
C HIS A 318 2.45 -6.46 27.64
N THR A 319 1.50 -5.64 28.08
CA THR A 319 1.28 -5.33 29.50
C THR A 319 -0.22 -5.30 29.79
N PRO A 320 -0.67 -5.60 31.03
CA PRO A 320 -2.09 -5.48 31.38
C PRO A 320 -2.65 -4.08 31.13
N PHE A 321 -1.83 -3.05 31.32
CA PHE A 321 -2.20 -1.65 31.03
C PHE A 321 -2.46 -1.46 29.53
N ARG A 322 -1.59 -1.98 28.66
CA ARG A 322 -1.82 -1.94 27.21
C ARG A 322 -3.13 -2.62 26.83
N ASP A 323 -3.40 -3.83 27.34
CA ASP A 323 -4.62 -4.58 27.01
C ASP A 323 -5.88 -3.87 27.52
N GLU A 324 -5.77 -3.09 28.59
CA GLU A 324 -6.82 -2.20 29.06
C GLU A 324 -7.00 -1.00 28.13
N VAL A 325 -5.93 -0.31 27.75
CA VAL A 325 -5.98 0.81 26.79
C VAL A 325 -6.50 0.37 25.42
N ASP A 326 -6.16 -0.82 24.95
CA ASP A 326 -6.72 -1.39 23.72
C ASP A 326 -8.25 -1.46 23.76
N ARG A 327 -8.81 -1.82 24.93
CA ARG A 327 -10.24 -2.02 25.19
C ARG A 327 -11.00 -0.77 25.61
N THR A 328 -10.34 0.22 26.19
CA THR A 328 -11.01 1.39 26.78
C THR A 328 -10.47 2.73 26.30
N GLY A 329 -9.31 2.75 25.65
CA GLY A 329 -8.57 3.95 25.29
C GLY A 329 -7.98 4.67 26.52
N ILE A 330 -7.45 5.88 26.29
CA ILE A 330 -6.94 6.76 27.36
C ILE A 330 -7.88 7.98 27.47
N SER A 331 -8.34 8.26 28.69
CA SER A 331 -9.34 9.31 28.96
C SER A 331 -9.02 10.07 30.25
N THR A 332 -9.81 11.10 30.57
CA THR A 332 -9.70 11.82 31.84
C THR A 332 -10.03 10.95 33.06
N ASN A 333 -10.91 9.96 32.90
CA ASN A 333 -11.28 9.00 33.96
C ASN A 333 -10.29 7.83 34.08
N PHE A 334 -9.47 7.62 33.04
CA PHE A 334 -8.45 6.59 33.00
C PHE A 334 -7.14 7.20 32.48
N PRO A 335 -6.52 8.12 33.25
CA PRO A 335 -5.27 8.74 32.85
C PRO A 335 -4.13 7.72 32.99
N PRO A 336 -3.09 7.79 32.15
CA PRO A 336 -1.90 7.00 32.35
C PRO A 336 -1.15 7.53 33.57
N ASP A 337 -0.71 6.63 34.46
CA ASP A 337 0.26 6.99 35.50
C ASP A 337 1.56 7.48 34.84
N ASP A 338 2.34 8.33 35.52
CA ASP A 338 3.60 8.85 34.96
C ASP A 338 4.59 7.76 34.54
N GLN A 339 4.54 6.59 35.18
CA GLN A 339 5.37 5.42 34.82
C GLN A 339 4.87 4.69 33.57
N ASN A 340 3.58 4.80 33.26
CA ASN A 340 2.93 4.16 32.11
C ASN A 340 2.73 5.13 30.94
N ALA A 341 3.08 6.41 31.12
CA ALA A 341 2.96 7.41 30.08
C ALA A 341 3.92 7.10 28.93
N THR A 342 3.36 6.84 27.75
CA THR A 342 4.15 6.59 26.54
C THR A 342 4.81 7.88 26.07
N ILE A 343 6.14 7.92 26.09
CA ILE A 343 6.95 9.05 25.62
C ILE A 343 7.18 8.89 24.12
N ILE A 344 6.90 9.95 23.36
CA ILE A 344 7.06 9.98 21.91
C ILE A 344 8.25 10.85 21.53
N GLU A 345 9.05 10.36 20.58
CA GLU A 345 10.24 11.02 20.09
C GLU A 345 10.23 11.18 18.57
N SER A 346 11.04 12.11 18.06
CA SER A 346 11.27 12.29 16.62
C SER A 346 12.73 12.59 16.28
N ILE A 347 13.28 12.03 15.21
CA ILE A 347 12.72 10.92 14.41
C ILE A 347 12.73 9.61 15.19
N ALA A 348 11.92 8.61 14.80
CA ALA A 348 11.99 7.31 15.46
C ALA A 348 13.39 6.69 15.37
N GLN A 349 13.76 5.91 16.38
CA GLN A 349 15.11 5.36 16.49
C GLN A 349 15.48 4.48 15.30
N VAL A 350 14.56 3.66 14.82
CA VAL A 350 14.78 2.74 13.69
C VAL A 350 15.08 3.49 12.39
N ASP A 351 14.41 4.62 12.16
CA ASP A 351 14.59 5.47 10.98
C ASP A 351 15.85 6.34 11.11
N ARG A 352 16.19 6.77 12.32
CA ARG A 352 17.47 7.43 12.61
C ARG A 352 18.64 6.55 12.25
N ASP A 353 18.63 5.33 12.76
CA ASP A 353 19.73 4.39 12.59
C ASP A 353 19.88 4.01 11.10
N ARG A 354 18.76 3.86 10.38
CA ARG A 354 18.76 3.68 8.93
C ARG A 354 19.33 4.89 8.19
N THR A 355 18.91 6.08 8.55
CA THR A 355 19.38 7.33 7.94
C THR A 355 20.89 7.48 8.14
N LEU A 356 21.40 7.17 9.33
CA LEU A 356 22.85 7.19 9.62
C LEU A 356 23.61 6.15 8.78
N ALA A 357 23.06 4.94 8.65
CA ALA A 357 23.66 3.89 7.82
C ALA A 357 23.67 4.29 6.33
N ASP A 358 22.58 4.88 5.83
CA ASP A 358 22.46 5.35 4.45
C ASP A 358 23.44 6.51 4.16
N ILE A 359 23.55 7.47 5.08
CA ILE A 359 24.55 8.54 5.00
C ILE A 359 25.96 7.95 4.92
N GLN A 360 26.28 7.01 5.83
CA GLN A 360 27.61 6.39 5.86
C GLN A 360 27.93 5.66 4.54
N HIS A 361 26.97 4.89 4.01
CA HIS A 361 27.10 4.21 2.73
C HIS A 361 27.37 5.19 1.57
N HIS A 362 26.65 6.31 1.53
CA HIS A 362 26.84 7.33 0.51
C HIS A 362 28.20 8.02 0.62
N ARG A 363 28.67 8.30 1.84
CA ARG A 363 30.01 8.87 2.06
C ARG A 363 31.12 7.94 1.58
N GLU A 364 31.00 6.63 1.84
CA GLU A 364 31.94 5.62 1.31
C GLU A 364 31.94 5.56 -0.22
N SER A 365 30.77 5.69 -0.85
CA SER A 365 30.62 5.80 -2.30
C SER A 365 31.29 7.07 -2.86
N LEU A 366 31.09 8.23 -2.21
CA LEU A 366 31.75 9.49 -2.60
C LEU A 366 33.26 9.40 -2.44
N ALA A 367 33.76 8.84 -1.33
CA ALA A 367 35.20 8.64 -1.11
C ALA A 367 35.83 7.75 -2.19
N SER A 368 35.14 6.67 -2.58
CA SER A 368 35.57 5.78 -3.66
C SER A 368 35.56 6.47 -5.04
N GLN A 369 34.60 7.38 -5.29
CA GLN A 369 34.59 8.20 -6.50
C GLN A 369 35.73 9.23 -6.50
N LYS A 370 35.98 9.87 -5.36
CA LYS A 370 37.06 10.85 -5.18
C LYS A 370 38.43 10.21 -5.46
N ALA A 371 38.71 9.07 -4.84
CA ALA A 371 39.96 8.32 -5.03
C ALA A 371 40.23 7.98 -6.51
N ARG A 372 39.21 7.55 -7.26
CA ARG A 372 39.33 7.25 -8.71
C ARG A 372 39.67 8.48 -9.56
N ILE A 373 39.11 9.63 -9.21
CA ILE A 373 39.39 10.89 -9.93
C ILE A 373 40.79 11.40 -9.56
N GLU A 374 41.18 11.30 -8.29
CA GLU A 374 42.53 11.65 -7.82
C GLU A 374 43.60 10.80 -8.50
N GLU A 375 43.40 9.49 -8.57
CA GLU A 375 44.28 8.57 -9.32
C GLU A 375 44.39 8.98 -10.80
N THR A 376 43.26 9.33 -11.44
CA THR A 376 43.26 9.80 -12.84
C THR A 376 44.06 11.10 -13.01
N ILE A 377 43.94 12.03 -12.05
CA ILE A 377 44.70 13.28 -12.05
C ILE A 377 46.20 13.00 -11.85
N GLU A 378 46.54 12.13 -10.90
CA GLU A 378 47.92 11.73 -10.63
C GLU A 378 48.59 11.09 -11.84
N LEU A 379 47.91 10.15 -12.52
CA LEU A 379 48.40 9.51 -13.74
C LEU A 379 48.69 10.52 -14.86
N ARG A 380 47.85 11.56 -15.01
CA ARG A 380 48.08 12.63 -15.99
C ARG A 380 49.30 13.47 -15.63
N LEU A 381 49.42 13.84 -14.36
CA LEU A 381 50.58 14.59 -13.87
C LEU A 381 51.88 13.79 -14.08
N LEU A 382 51.87 12.48 -13.83
CA LEU A 382 53.00 11.59 -14.11
C LEU A 382 53.36 11.51 -15.60
N ALA A 383 52.38 11.63 -16.48
CA ALA A 383 52.58 11.73 -17.93
C ALA A 383 53.04 13.12 -18.41
N GLY A 384 53.19 14.10 -17.50
CA GLY A 384 53.51 15.49 -17.85
C GLY A 384 52.33 16.26 -18.46
N GLU A 385 51.11 15.74 -18.34
CA GLU A 385 49.89 16.38 -18.80
C GLU A 385 49.24 17.20 -17.68
N GLU A 386 48.61 18.32 -18.03
CA GLU A 386 47.79 19.06 -17.07
C GLU A 386 46.50 18.28 -16.71
N PRO A 387 46.04 18.35 -15.45
CA PRO A 387 44.74 17.82 -15.03
C PRO A 387 43.61 18.49 -15.81
N ARG A 388 42.61 17.72 -16.22
CA ARG A 388 41.43 18.28 -16.89
C ARG A 388 40.63 19.13 -15.91
N GLU A 389 40.16 20.29 -16.36
CA GLU A 389 39.33 21.17 -15.52
C GLU A 389 38.05 20.48 -15.04
N ALA A 390 37.43 19.66 -15.89
CA ALA A 390 36.27 18.84 -15.52
C ALA A 390 36.55 17.89 -14.34
N SER A 391 37.76 17.33 -14.23
CA SER A 391 38.14 16.47 -13.10
C SER A 391 38.29 17.26 -11.81
N ARG A 392 38.85 18.48 -11.88
CA ARG A 392 38.96 19.38 -10.72
C ARG A 392 37.59 19.85 -10.25
N GLN A 393 36.73 20.28 -11.17
CA GLN A 393 35.35 20.66 -10.85
C GLN A 393 34.60 19.50 -10.21
N ARG A 394 34.73 18.28 -10.78
CA ARG A 394 34.06 17.10 -10.21
C ARG A 394 34.55 16.77 -8.80
N LEU A 395 35.85 16.94 -8.49
CA LEU A 395 36.35 16.78 -7.12
C LEU A 395 35.73 17.81 -6.17
N GLN A 396 35.63 19.08 -6.59
CA GLN A 396 34.99 20.12 -5.80
C GLN A 396 33.50 19.80 -5.54
N ASP A 397 32.78 19.34 -6.56
CA ASP A 397 31.36 18.94 -6.41
C ASP A 397 31.21 17.77 -5.42
N LEU A 398 32.12 16.80 -5.44
CA LEU A 398 32.13 15.67 -4.50
C LEU A 398 32.45 16.12 -3.07
N ASP A 399 33.37 17.09 -2.90
CA ASP A 399 33.70 17.66 -1.58
C ASP A 399 32.53 18.44 -0.98
N VAL A 400 31.81 19.21 -1.80
CA VAL A 400 30.57 19.89 -1.37
C VAL A 400 29.50 18.88 -0.96
N ALA A 401 29.35 17.79 -1.72
CA ALA A 401 28.41 16.73 -1.38
C ALA A 401 28.77 16.00 -0.07
N ASP A 402 30.05 15.68 0.17
CA ASP A 402 30.47 15.05 1.44
C ASP A 402 30.28 16.01 2.63
N ALA A 403 30.60 17.30 2.46
CA ALA A 403 30.37 18.31 3.49
C ALA A 403 28.88 18.43 3.88
N SER A 404 27.98 18.40 2.89
CA SER A 404 26.53 18.37 3.12
C SER A 404 26.12 17.11 3.88
N LEU A 405 26.62 15.92 3.50
CA LEU A 405 26.34 14.68 4.23
C LEU A 405 26.86 14.69 5.67
N ILE A 406 28.03 15.29 5.94
CA ILE A 406 28.55 15.47 7.30
C ILE A 406 27.61 16.35 8.14
N GLN A 407 27.13 17.45 7.56
CA GLN A 407 26.21 18.34 8.24
C GLN A 407 24.90 17.62 8.59
N THR A 408 24.29 16.92 7.63
CA THR A 408 23.11 16.09 7.87
C THR A 408 23.38 15.01 8.92
N GLN A 409 24.54 14.34 8.86
CA GLN A 409 24.91 13.33 9.85
C GLN A 409 24.94 13.91 11.28
N ASN A 410 25.44 15.13 11.45
CA ASN A 410 25.51 15.78 12.76
C ASN A 410 24.11 16.13 13.29
N VAL A 411 23.19 16.56 12.41
CA VAL A 411 21.79 16.76 12.76
C VAL A 411 21.16 15.45 13.23
N VAL A 412 21.27 14.39 12.43
CA VAL A 412 20.67 13.08 12.74
C VAL A 412 21.27 12.43 14.00
N LYS A 413 22.57 12.62 14.25
CA LYS A 413 23.22 12.15 15.49
C LYS A 413 22.70 12.82 16.75
N SER A 414 22.11 14.01 16.64
CA SER A 414 21.49 14.72 17.76
C SER A 414 20.06 14.25 18.06
N MET A 415 19.51 13.35 17.24
CA MET A 415 18.18 12.75 17.38
C MET A 415 18.27 11.38 18.08
N PRO A 416 17.18 10.87 18.68
CA PRO A 416 15.82 11.41 18.70
C PRO A 416 15.63 12.56 19.70
N TYR A 417 14.69 13.45 19.42
CA TYR A 417 14.21 14.48 20.33
C TYR A 417 12.92 14.02 20.99
N VAL A 418 12.84 14.09 22.32
CA VAL A 418 11.58 13.90 23.04
C VAL A 418 10.60 15.00 22.62
N LEU A 419 9.47 14.61 22.07
CA LEU A 419 8.40 15.53 21.68
C LEU A 419 7.39 15.73 22.80
N GLY A 420 6.98 14.65 23.45
CA GLY A 420 5.81 14.71 24.32
C GLY A 420 5.40 13.35 24.88
N LYS A 421 4.23 13.34 25.52
CA LYS A 421 3.62 12.14 26.10
C LYS A 421 2.25 11.91 25.50
N VAL A 422 1.89 10.65 25.26
CA VAL A 422 0.52 10.29 24.87
C VAL A 422 -0.42 10.63 26.02
N ARG A 423 -1.34 11.56 25.77
CA ARG A 423 -2.27 12.05 26.79
C ARG A 423 -3.65 11.42 26.66
N PHE A 424 -4.13 11.27 25.43
CA PHE A 424 -5.43 10.68 25.11
C PHE A 424 -5.32 9.78 23.90
N ALA A 425 -6.12 8.72 23.86
CA ALA A 425 -6.15 7.82 22.74
C ALA A 425 -7.48 7.07 22.65
N SER A 426 -7.82 6.64 21.44
CA SER A 426 -9.01 5.85 21.18
C SER A 426 -8.92 4.40 21.67
N GLY A 427 -7.72 3.84 21.80
CA GLY A 427 -7.59 2.37 21.81
C GLY A 427 -7.88 1.80 20.42
N LEU A 428 -8.23 0.52 20.34
CA LEU A 428 -8.64 -0.16 19.10
C LEU A 428 -10.15 -0.42 19.14
N LEU A 429 -10.93 0.66 19.18
CA LEU A 429 -12.36 0.61 19.47
C LEU A 429 -13.23 0.86 18.25
N VAL A 430 -14.38 0.19 18.23
CA VAL A 430 -15.46 0.49 17.29
C VAL A 430 -16.49 1.35 18.00
N HIS A 431 -16.79 2.52 17.43
CA HIS A 431 -17.87 3.37 17.90
C HIS A 431 -18.95 3.48 16.82
N GLY A 432 -20.14 2.98 17.13
CA GLY A 432 -21.20 2.83 16.14
C GLY A 432 -20.75 1.86 15.04
N LYS A 433 -20.53 2.38 13.83
CA LYS A 433 -20.02 1.63 12.68
C LYS A 433 -18.64 2.12 12.23
N ARG A 434 -17.92 2.87 13.05
CA ARG A 434 -16.60 3.40 12.70
C ARG A 434 -15.54 2.78 13.59
N PHE A 435 -14.42 2.39 13.00
CA PHE A 435 -13.21 2.07 13.71
C PHE A 435 -12.50 3.36 14.13
N LEU A 436 -12.06 3.41 15.38
CA LEU A 436 -11.42 4.58 15.96
C LEU A 436 -9.99 4.24 16.33
N ASP A 437 -9.06 4.97 15.71
CA ASP A 437 -7.64 4.81 15.90
C ASP A 437 -6.93 6.16 15.80
N TRP A 438 -6.93 6.87 16.92
CA TRP A 438 -6.29 8.16 17.07
C TRP A 438 -5.65 8.29 18.44
N ALA A 439 -4.59 9.09 18.52
CA ALA A 439 -3.93 9.49 19.74
C ALA A 439 -3.55 10.97 19.68
N PHE A 440 -3.72 11.66 20.81
CA PHE A 440 -3.23 13.00 21.04
C PHE A 440 -1.98 12.93 21.91
N VAL A 441 -0.87 13.43 21.36
CA VAL A 441 0.40 13.54 22.06
C VAL A 441 0.58 14.99 22.49
N GLU A 442 0.61 15.21 23.81
CA GLU A 442 0.84 16.53 24.39
C GLU A 442 2.33 16.83 24.39
N LEU A 443 2.73 17.97 23.81
CA LEU A 443 4.12 18.37 23.70
C LEU A 443 4.70 18.76 25.07
N THR A 444 6.00 18.52 25.27
CA THR A 444 6.72 19.18 26.36
C THR A 444 6.81 20.68 26.10
N THR A 445 7.05 21.48 27.14
CA THR A 445 7.23 22.93 27.01
C THR A 445 8.33 23.28 26.01
N GLU A 446 9.45 22.54 26.04
CA GLU A 446 10.58 22.74 25.14
C GLU A 446 10.22 22.40 23.68
N ALA A 447 9.51 21.28 23.47
CA ALA A 447 9.09 20.85 22.15
C ALA A 447 8.02 21.78 21.57
N GLN A 448 7.09 22.27 22.40
CA GLN A 448 6.09 23.26 22.01
C GLN A 448 6.76 24.54 21.52
N GLN A 449 7.69 25.11 22.30
CA GLN A 449 8.41 26.33 21.92
C GLN A 449 9.22 26.17 20.63
N ARG A 450 9.76 24.97 20.39
CA ARG A 450 10.66 24.71 19.27
C ARG A 450 9.94 24.29 17.97
N TYR A 451 8.85 23.54 18.08
CA TYR A 451 8.27 22.83 16.93
C TYR A 451 6.81 23.17 16.64
N PHE A 452 6.03 23.62 17.62
CA PHE A 452 4.60 23.88 17.43
C PHE A 452 4.38 25.09 16.51
N ARG A 453 3.83 24.85 15.32
CA ARG A 453 3.61 25.84 14.25
C ARG A 453 2.53 25.36 13.29
N SER A 454 2.04 26.27 12.44
CA SER A 454 1.07 25.95 11.39
C SER A 454 1.52 24.76 10.53
N ASN A 455 0.60 23.83 10.32
CA ASN A 455 0.81 22.73 9.37
C ASN A 455 0.82 23.30 7.95
N ILE A 456 1.70 22.78 7.10
CA ILE A 456 1.85 23.24 5.72
C ILE A 456 1.46 22.15 4.73
N VAL A 457 0.84 22.56 3.63
CA VAL A 457 0.55 21.67 2.51
C VAL A 457 1.87 21.13 1.95
N PRO A 458 2.03 19.79 1.83
CA PRO A 458 3.24 19.21 1.27
C PRO A 458 3.47 19.63 -0.19
N ASP A 459 4.72 19.56 -0.64
CA ASP A 459 4.96 19.50 -2.08
C ASP A 459 4.47 18.16 -2.62
N ILE A 460 3.53 18.21 -3.56
CA ILE A 460 2.94 17.03 -4.18
C ILE A 460 3.83 16.63 -5.36
N PRO A 461 4.49 15.46 -5.32
CA PRO A 461 5.28 14.95 -6.44
C PRO A 461 4.49 14.97 -7.74
N ARG A 462 5.13 15.32 -8.86
CA ARG A 462 4.44 15.38 -10.17
C ARG A 462 3.70 14.09 -10.53
N LYS A 463 4.23 12.94 -10.12
CA LYS A 463 3.62 11.61 -10.32
C LYS A 463 2.31 11.40 -9.53
N GLN A 464 2.10 12.15 -8.44
CA GLN A 464 0.90 12.10 -7.60
C GLN A 464 -0.09 13.23 -7.94
N ARG A 465 0.26 14.13 -8.87
CA ARG A 465 -0.64 15.20 -9.30
C ARG A 465 -1.69 14.62 -10.24
N PRO A 466 -2.98 14.96 -10.07
CA PRO A 466 -4.02 14.53 -10.99
C PRO A 466 -3.69 15.05 -12.39
N THR A 467 -3.63 14.14 -13.36
CA THR A 467 -3.52 14.50 -14.77
C THR A 467 -4.92 14.81 -15.31
N SER A 468 -5.04 15.79 -16.21
CA SER A 468 -6.31 16.22 -16.78
C SER A 468 -7.06 15.10 -17.52
N THR A 469 -6.37 14.03 -17.90
CA THR A 469 -6.92 12.84 -18.57
C THR A 469 -7.68 11.89 -17.64
N ASN A 470 -7.43 11.95 -16.32
CA ASN A 470 -7.98 11.01 -15.34
C ASN A 470 -9.17 11.56 -14.54
N LEU A 471 -9.63 12.78 -14.86
CA LEU A 471 -10.85 13.38 -14.32
C LEU A 471 -12.07 12.78 -15.03
N LEU A 472 -12.34 11.49 -14.80
CA LEU A 472 -13.47 10.76 -15.40
C LEU A 472 -14.85 11.30 -14.97
N SER A 473 -14.90 12.20 -13.98
CA SER A 473 -16.14 12.56 -13.30
C SER A 473 -16.41 14.06 -13.29
N GLY A 474 -16.19 14.81 -14.38
CA GLY A 474 -16.72 16.18 -14.53
C GLY A 474 -16.39 17.18 -13.40
N GLY A 475 -15.43 16.84 -12.54
CA GLY A 475 -15.03 17.61 -11.38
C GLY A 475 -14.36 18.89 -11.83
N SER A 476 -14.74 19.99 -11.17
CA SER A 476 -14.15 21.32 -11.36
C SER A 476 -12.63 21.22 -11.45
N ALA A 477 -12.02 21.91 -12.41
CA ALA A 477 -10.58 21.94 -12.65
C ALA A 477 -9.83 21.93 -11.32
N THR A 478 -9.21 20.78 -10.99
CA THR A 478 -8.75 20.49 -9.63
C THR A 478 -7.71 21.53 -9.25
N PHE A 479 -8.09 22.43 -8.35
CA PHE A 479 -7.17 23.42 -7.81
C PHE A 479 -6.17 22.65 -6.94
N LEU A 480 -4.96 22.46 -7.46
CA LEU A 480 -3.88 21.92 -6.64
C LEU A 480 -3.55 22.97 -5.57
N PRO A 481 -3.63 22.63 -4.28
CA PRO A 481 -3.28 23.56 -3.23
C PRO A 481 -1.81 23.96 -3.42
N ARG A 482 -1.50 25.24 -3.20
CA ARG A 482 -0.13 25.74 -3.34
C ARG A 482 0.75 25.04 -2.29
N PRO A 483 1.84 24.36 -2.70
CA PRO A 483 2.80 23.81 -1.75
C PRO A 483 3.26 24.88 -0.76
N ASN A 484 3.53 24.46 0.48
CA ASN A 484 3.98 25.32 1.57
C ASN A 484 2.96 26.38 2.04
N SER A 485 1.70 26.31 1.58
CA SER A 485 0.64 27.13 2.17
C SER A 485 0.15 26.52 3.48
N SER A 486 -0.28 27.36 4.43
CA SER A 486 -0.82 26.89 5.71
C SER A 486 -2.14 26.16 5.53
N ILE A 487 -2.32 25.11 6.32
CA ILE A 487 -3.55 24.35 6.53
C ILE A 487 -4.24 24.95 7.75
N THR A 488 -5.46 25.47 7.59
CA THR A 488 -6.06 26.36 8.59
C THR A 488 -7.34 25.83 9.23
N GLN A 489 -7.95 24.78 8.68
CA GLN A 489 -9.18 24.22 9.23
C GLN A 489 -9.28 22.70 9.10
N PHE A 490 -10.17 22.12 9.92
CA PHE A 490 -10.61 20.74 9.78
C PHE A 490 -11.82 20.69 8.86
N GLY A 491 -11.86 19.68 8.00
CA GLY A 491 -12.97 19.40 7.10
C GLY A 491 -13.52 18.00 7.32
N GLU A 492 -14.13 17.44 6.29
CA GLU A 492 -14.64 16.07 6.27
C GLU A 492 -14.23 15.36 4.99
N LEU A 493 -14.11 14.03 5.06
CA LEU A 493 -13.99 13.18 3.89
C LEU A 493 -15.33 13.16 3.16
N GLN A 494 -15.26 13.41 1.86
CA GLN A 494 -16.36 13.47 0.92
C GLN A 494 -16.05 12.53 -0.24
N THR A 495 -17.08 11.93 -0.79
CA THR A 495 -16.95 11.11 -2.00
C THR A 495 -16.70 12.01 -3.21
N ASP A 496 -16.00 11.49 -4.22
CA ASP A 496 -15.66 12.19 -5.46
C ASP A 496 -14.66 13.36 -5.31
N GLU A 497 -14.03 13.51 -4.15
CA GLU A 497 -13.02 14.53 -3.89
C GLU A 497 -11.59 14.01 -4.00
N TYR A 498 -10.66 14.94 -4.25
CA TYR A 498 -9.23 14.66 -4.33
C TYR A 498 -8.53 14.97 -3.01
N TYR A 499 -7.71 14.04 -2.57
CA TYR A 499 -6.98 14.13 -1.33
C TYR A 499 -5.47 13.98 -1.54
N PHE A 500 -4.73 14.63 -0.65
CA PHE A 500 -3.28 14.58 -0.58
C PHE A 500 -2.86 14.20 0.84
N LYS A 501 -1.62 13.77 0.99
CA LYS A 501 -1.01 13.56 2.30
C LYS A 501 0.48 13.76 2.24
N LYS A 502 1.08 13.88 3.41
CA LYS A 502 2.53 13.78 3.59
C LYS A 502 2.79 12.69 4.60
N ALA A 503 3.51 11.67 4.17
CA ALA A 503 4.15 10.73 5.07
C ALA A 503 5.30 10.04 4.37
N SER A 504 6.25 9.61 5.18
CA SER A 504 7.11 8.49 4.86
C SER A 504 7.66 8.04 6.19
N VAL A 505 7.21 6.93 6.72
CA VAL A 505 7.72 6.38 7.98
C VAL A 505 7.75 4.86 7.86
N SER A 506 8.46 4.14 8.73
CA SER A 506 8.65 2.69 8.57
C SER A 506 8.92 1.99 9.89
N GLY A 507 7.91 1.33 10.45
CA GLY A 507 7.98 0.72 11.79
C GLY A 507 8.22 -0.77 11.79
N LYS A 508 8.58 -1.30 12.95
CA LYS A 508 8.47 -2.72 13.29
C LYS A 508 7.42 -2.88 14.39
N GLY A 509 6.59 -3.90 14.29
CA GLY A 509 5.47 -4.12 15.20
C GLY A 509 5.15 -5.61 15.22
N ASP A 510 4.72 -6.09 16.37
CA ASP A 510 4.34 -7.48 16.55
C ASP A 510 3.05 -7.81 15.79
N ASN A 511 2.95 -9.08 15.37
CA ASN A 511 1.78 -9.69 14.72
C ASN A 511 0.51 -9.26 15.46
N MET A 512 -0.35 -8.52 14.77
CA MET A 512 -1.52 -7.93 15.38
C MET A 512 -2.71 -8.88 15.34
N GLU A 513 -3.53 -8.80 16.39
CA GLU A 513 -4.86 -9.36 16.40
C GLU A 513 -5.69 -8.74 15.27
N SER A 514 -6.33 -9.61 14.49
CA SER A 514 -7.16 -9.23 13.36
C SER A 514 -8.30 -8.29 13.79
N MET A 515 -8.59 -7.26 13.00
CA MET A 515 -9.80 -6.43 13.15
C MET A 515 -11.11 -7.22 12.89
N ALA A 516 -11.04 -8.52 12.57
CA ALA A 516 -12.10 -9.37 12.02
C ALA A 516 -13.39 -9.51 12.85
N THR A 517 -13.46 -8.99 14.08
CA THR A 517 -14.63 -9.24 14.95
C THR A 517 -15.78 -8.24 14.76
N HIS A 518 -15.59 -7.15 14.02
CA HIS A 518 -16.60 -6.09 13.89
C HIS A 518 -16.78 -5.61 12.44
N ILE A 519 -18.03 -5.39 12.04
CA ILE A 519 -18.38 -4.81 10.74
C ILE A 519 -18.41 -3.29 10.88
N THR A 520 -17.52 -2.60 10.18
CA THR A 520 -17.46 -1.13 10.13
C THR A 520 -17.74 -0.60 8.72
N GLU A 521 -18.00 0.69 8.63
CA GLU A 521 -18.15 1.45 7.40
C GLU A 521 -17.04 2.51 7.44
N GLU A 522 -16.14 2.53 6.45
CA GLU A 522 -14.97 3.42 6.44
C GLU A 522 -14.84 4.14 5.11
N TYR A 523 -14.03 5.20 5.09
CA TYR A 523 -13.68 5.88 3.84
C TYR A 523 -12.52 5.16 3.18
N VAL A 524 -12.73 4.82 1.91
CA VAL A 524 -11.74 4.19 1.05
C VAL A 524 -11.15 5.24 0.11
N ILE A 525 -9.82 5.35 0.09
CA ILE A 525 -9.07 6.27 -0.78
C ILE A 525 -8.21 5.44 -1.74
N THR A 526 -8.39 5.67 -3.02
CA THR A 526 -7.62 5.01 -4.09
C THR A 526 -6.72 6.03 -4.77
N GLY A 527 -5.56 5.56 -5.22
CA GLY A 527 -4.68 6.40 -6.04
C GLY A 527 -5.17 6.46 -7.48
N VAL A 528 -4.93 7.59 -8.13
CA VAL A 528 -5.39 7.84 -9.51
C VAL A 528 -4.41 7.26 -10.53
N ASP A 529 -3.11 7.33 -10.22
CA ASP A 529 -1.98 6.91 -11.06
C ASP A 529 -0.92 6.19 -10.20
N GLY A 530 -1.34 5.10 -9.55
CA GLY A 530 -0.52 4.30 -8.64
C GLY A 530 -1.07 4.27 -7.21
N ASP A 531 -0.24 3.89 -6.25
CA ASP A 531 -0.66 3.76 -4.86
C ASP A 531 -0.90 5.12 -4.21
N PHE A 532 -2.03 5.26 -3.51
CA PHE A 532 -2.29 6.45 -2.68
C PHE A 532 -1.36 6.47 -1.46
N LEU A 533 -0.90 5.30 -1.01
CA LEU A 533 -0.16 5.13 0.23
C LEU A 533 1.03 4.22 0.09
N GLU A 534 1.97 4.42 0.98
CA GLU A 534 3.12 3.57 1.23
C GLU A 534 3.05 3.06 2.68
N ASP A 535 3.86 2.05 2.99
CA ASP A 535 3.96 1.56 4.36
C ASP A 535 4.39 2.67 5.32
N GLY A 536 3.84 2.63 6.54
CA GLY A 536 4.11 3.58 7.62
C GLY A 536 3.48 4.96 7.47
N ASP A 537 2.63 5.14 6.46
CA ASP A 537 1.77 6.32 6.34
C ASP A 537 0.61 6.35 7.38
N SER A 538 0.56 5.40 8.31
CA SER A 538 -0.34 5.45 9.47
C SER A 538 -0.09 6.68 10.32
N GLY A 539 -1.15 7.39 10.69
CA GLY A 539 -1.04 8.66 11.40
C GLY A 539 -1.13 9.87 10.49
N SER A 540 -0.99 9.72 9.17
CA SER A 540 -0.99 10.84 8.23
C SER A 540 -2.32 11.56 8.19
N PHE A 541 -2.26 12.90 8.17
CA PHE A 541 -3.41 13.69 7.76
C PHE A 541 -3.72 13.50 6.27
N VAL A 542 -5.01 13.33 5.99
CA VAL A 542 -5.60 13.37 4.66
C VAL A 542 -6.13 14.78 4.43
N ILE A 543 -5.60 15.46 3.42
CA ILE A 543 -5.80 16.89 3.18
C ILE A 543 -6.61 17.07 1.89
N SER A 544 -7.71 17.81 1.94
CA SER A 544 -8.53 18.13 0.77
C SER A 544 -7.86 19.15 -0.17
N ALA A 545 -8.39 19.32 -1.37
CA ALA A 545 -7.96 20.38 -2.30
C ALA A 545 -8.09 21.79 -1.70
N ASP A 546 -9.06 22.01 -0.80
CA ASP A 546 -9.29 23.29 -0.11
C ASP A 546 -8.31 23.57 1.04
N ARG A 547 -7.40 22.61 1.32
CA ARG A 547 -6.40 22.64 2.41
C ARG A 547 -7.01 22.40 3.78
N ASP A 548 -8.01 21.53 3.84
CA ASP A 548 -8.63 21.12 5.08
C ASP A 548 -8.12 19.74 5.49
N VAL A 549 -7.88 19.53 6.78
CA VAL A 549 -7.61 18.19 7.31
C VAL A 549 -8.94 17.44 7.36
N ALA A 550 -9.16 16.54 6.42
CA ALA A 550 -10.40 15.80 6.23
C ALA A 550 -10.42 14.47 6.99
N GLY A 551 -9.26 13.83 7.17
CA GLY A 551 -9.17 12.56 7.89
C GLY A 551 -7.78 12.17 8.34
N ILE A 552 -7.67 10.98 8.94
CA ILE A 552 -6.41 10.35 9.37
C ILE A 552 -6.33 8.94 8.78
N LEU A 553 -5.24 8.62 8.08
CA LEU A 553 -5.01 7.28 7.55
C LEU A 553 -4.66 6.28 8.64
N PHE A 554 -5.28 5.10 8.58
CA PHE A 554 -5.05 4.07 9.59
C PHE A 554 -4.82 2.65 9.06
N ALA A 555 -5.36 2.32 7.89
CA ALA A 555 -5.27 0.98 7.33
C ALA A 555 -5.08 1.00 5.82
N ASP A 556 -4.64 -0.14 5.28
CA ASP A 556 -4.70 -0.45 3.86
C ASP A 556 -5.31 -1.82 3.59
N VAL A 557 -5.72 -1.97 2.33
CA VAL A 557 -5.96 -3.26 1.69
C VAL A 557 -5.01 -3.35 0.50
N ILE A 558 -4.22 -4.41 0.45
CA ILE A 558 -3.23 -4.65 -0.60
C ILE A 558 -3.73 -5.75 -1.53
N HIS A 559 -3.66 -5.52 -2.85
CA HIS A 559 -3.92 -6.57 -3.84
C HIS A 559 -3.14 -6.37 -5.14
N GLU A 560 -2.29 -7.34 -5.48
CA GLU A 560 -1.50 -7.40 -6.73
C GLU A 560 -0.74 -6.09 -7.00
N GLY A 561 -0.20 -5.49 -5.93
CA GLY A 561 0.56 -4.24 -5.98
C GLY A 561 -0.29 -2.97 -5.92
N ASN A 562 -1.62 -3.05 -5.95
CA ASN A 562 -2.49 -1.92 -5.67
C ASN A 562 -2.69 -1.79 -4.15
N ARG A 563 -2.43 -0.61 -3.61
CA ARG A 563 -2.71 -0.28 -2.21
C ARG A 563 -3.87 0.70 -2.10
N ILE A 564 -4.89 0.26 -1.38
CA ILE A 564 -6.10 1.03 -1.12
C ILE A 564 -6.03 1.53 0.32
N GLY A 565 -6.16 2.84 0.51
CA GLY A 565 -6.14 3.44 1.85
C GLY A 565 -7.50 3.44 2.51
N VAL A 566 -7.46 3.28 3.84
CA VAL A 566 -8.63 3.42 4.70
C VAL A 566 -8.34 4.53 5.71
N ALA A 567 -9.27 5.48 5.79
CA ALA A 567 -9.12 6.69 6.60
C ALA A 567 -10.32 6.91 7.53
N SER A 568 -10.03 7.43 8.72
CA SER A 568 -11.01 7.93 9.67
C SER A 568 -11.38 9.36 9.31
N ASN A 569 -12.68 9.67 9.35
CA ASN A 569 -13.17 11.03 9.10
C ASN A 569 -12.88 11.93 10.31
N MET A 570 -12.44 13.18 10.10
CA MET A 570 -12.11 14.06 11.23
C MET A 570 -13.30 14.37 12.17
N PRO A 571 -14.54 14.57 11.70
CA PRO A 571 -15.70 14.68 12.56
C PRO A 571 -15.87 13.48 13.51
N ASP A 572 -15.64 12.25 13.03
CA ASP A 572 -15.76 11.02 13.83
C ASP A 572 -14.64 10.96 14.89
N VAL A 573 -13.43 11.41 14.55
CA VAL A 573 -12.30 11.56 15.50
C VAL A 573 -12.64 12.57 16.60
N VAL A 574 -13.16 13.74 16.23
CA VAL A 574 -13.52 14.80 17.19
C VAL A 574 -14.70 14.39 18.08
N GLU A 575 -15.70 13.70 17.52
CA GLU A 575 -16.80 13.11 18.30
C GLU A 575 -16.28 12.08 19.30
N SER A 576 -15.38 11.20 18.88
CA SER A 576 -14.73 10.25 19.78
C SER A 576 -13.96 10.95 20.91
N MET A 577 -13.26 12.05 20.63
CA MET A 577 -12.60 12.86 21.66
C MET A 577 -13.61 13.43 22.66
N LYS A 578 -14.72 13.99 22.19
CA LYS A 578 -15.79 14.54 23.05
C LYS A 578 -16.33 13.49 24.03
N LEU A 579 -16.62 12.29 23.51
CA LEU A 579 -17.13 11.19 24.33
C LEU A 579 -16.13 10.74 25.40
N ARG A 580 -14.83 10.76 25.09
CA ARG A 580 -13.78 10.30 26.02
C ARG A 580 -13.42 11.33 27.06
N LEU A 581 -13.39 12.60 26.69
CA LEU A 581 -12.99 13.65 27.62
C LEU A 581 -14.14 14.06 28.54
N ASN A 582 -15.40 13.70 28.23
CA ASN A 582 -16.59 14.04 29.02
C ASN A 582 -16.74 15.56 29.30
N HIS A 583 -16.21 16.37 28.39
CA HIS A 583 -16.18 17.83 28.45
C HIS A 583 -16.51 18.43 27.08
N SER A 584 -16.71 19.76 27.03
CA SER A 584 -16.71 20.48 25.75
C SER A 584 -15.32 20.40 25.14
N VAL A 585 -15.20 19.66 24.03
CA VAL A 585 -13.94 19.52 23.30
C VAL A 585 -14.01 20.30 21.99
N SER A 586 -12.97 21.10 21.73
CA SER A 586 -12.70 21.65 20.40
C SER A 586 -11.25 21.39 19.99
N LEU A 587 -11.06 21.25 18.68
CA LEU A 587 -9.77 20.99 18.06
C LEU A 587 -9.50 22.11 17.06
N HIS A 588 -8.31 22.72 17.14
CA HIS A 588 -7.89 23.82 16.27
C HIS A 588 -6.53 23.54 15.65
N LEU A 589 -6.30 24.04 14.44
CA LEU A 589 -4.97 24.03 13.82
C LEU A 589 -4.23 25.33 14.18
N PRO A 590 -2.90 25.26 14.38
CA PRO A 590 -2.08 26.40 14.80
C PRO A 590 -1.83 27.46 13.73
#